data_AF-A0A0F9UDG3-F1
#
_entry.id   AF-A0A0F9UDG3-F1
#
_cell.length_a   1.000
_cell.length_b   1.000
_cell.length_c   1.000
_cell.angle_alpha   90.00
_cell.angle_beta   90.00
_cell.angle_gamma   90.00
#
_symmetry.space_group_name_H-M   'P 1'
#
loop_
_entity.id
_entity.type
_entity.pdbx_description
1 polymer ?
#
loop_
_entity_poly.entity_id
_entity_poly.type
_entity_poly.pdbx_seq_one_letter_code
_entity_poly.pdbx_strand_id
1 'polypeptide(L)'
;MRPRGERISQKYPWRRDSYGNYICALCGKCCNGRRKYCSTECQDVVYIECDPGFARMKVRQRDHGVCAICGRDYGMLKRTLRRVREIDWVAWDWIREALGLGNRTHFWEAHHKIAVANGGGGCGLNGYETICFRCHPKLTGVQRKARNQDKGE
;
A
#
# COMPACT_ATOMS: atom_id res chain seq x y z
N MET A 1 5.25 -13.21 -5.69
CA MET A 1 4.05 -12.75 -4.96
C MET A 1 3.53 -13.90 -4.08
N ARG A 2 3.07 -13.63 -2.86
CA ARG A 2 2.48 -14.64 -1.97
C ARG A 2 1.24 -15.25 -2.63
N PRO A 3 1.09 -16.58 -2.75
CA PRO A 3 -0.14 -17.20 -3.22
C PRO A 3 -1.33 -16.76 -2.36
N ARG A 4 -2.50 -16.63 -2.99
CA ARG A 4 -3.74 -16.30 -2.27
C ARG A 4 -3.94 -17.32 -1.14
N GLY A 5 -4.06 -16.83 0.10
CA GLY A 5 -4.34 -17.67 1.27
C GLY A 5 -3.12 -18.18 2.06
N GLU A 6 -1.88 -18.13 1.53
CA GLU A 6 -0.69 -18.54 2.31
C GLU A 6 -0.49 -17.62 3.52
N ARG A 7 -0.24 -18.05 4.75
CA ARG A 7 -0.05 -17.09 5.87
C ARG A 7 1.36 -16.49 5.87
N ILE A 8 1.54 -15.30 6.45
CA ILE A 8 2.88 -14.68 6.64
C ILE A 8 3.82 -15.65 7.38
N SER A 9 3.29 -16.41 8.34
CA SER A 9 4.05 -17.42 9.08
C SER A 9 4.45 -18.64 8.25
N GLN A 10 3.82 -18.90 7.11
CA GLN A 10 4.20 -19.98 6.20
C GLN A 10 5.34 -19.52 5.29
N LYS A 11 5.22 -18.33 4.70
CA LYS A 11 6.26 -17.76 3.84
C LYS A 11 7.53 -17.36 4.59
N TYR A 12 7.36 -16.77 5.77
CA TYR A 12 8.43 -16.36 6.66
C TYR A 12 8.27 -17.10 7.98
N PRO A 13 8.68 -18.37 8.10
CA PRO A 13 8.55 -19.14 9.33
C PRO A 13 9.48 -18.65 10.43
N TRP A 14 9.22 -19.05 11.67
CA TRP A 14 10.18 -18.88 12.75
C TRP A 14 11.43 -19.72 12.46
N ARG A 15 12.60 -19.13 12.69
CA ARG A 15 13.89 -19.78 12.42
C ARG A 15 14.77 -19.79 13.68
N ARG A 16 15.64 -20.78 13.76
CA ARG A 16 16.67 -20.91 14.80
C ARG A 16 18.02 -21.26 14.17
N ASP A 17 19.10 -20.88 14.82
CA ASP A 17 20.46 -21.33 14.47
C ASP A 17 20.76 -22.72 15.05
N SER A 18 21.98 -23.23 14.82
CA SER A 18 22.47 -24.51 15.34
C SER A 18 22.57 -24.57 16.87
N TYR A 19 22.59 -23.42 17.54
CA TYR A 19 22.65 -23.30 19.00
C TYR A 19 21.25 -23.12 19.62
N GLY A 20 20.20 -23.14 18.80
CA GLY A 20 18.81 -22.99 19.23
C GLY A 20 18.36 -21.54 19.45
N ASN A 21 19.21 -20.54 19.17
CA ASN A 21 18.87 -19.13 19.27
C ASN A 21 17.91 -18.72 18.15
N TYR A 22 16.99 -17.82 18.44
CA TYR A 22 16.10 -17.27 17.42
C TYR A 22 16.87 -16.40 16.44
N ILE A 23 16.65 -16.62 15.14
CA ILE A 23 17.21 -15.79 14.08
C ILE A 23 16.09 -15.15 13.26
N CYS A 24 16.38 -13.96 12.72
CA CYS A 24 15.43 -13.15 11.98
C CYS A 24 14.87 -13.94 10.78
N ALA A 25 13.55 -14.01 10.63
CA ALA A 25 12.89 -14.72 9.54
C ALA A 25 13.17 -14.11 8.14
N LEU A 26 13.59 -12.84 8.09
CA LEU A 26 14.02 -12.18 6.86
C LEU A 26 15.53 -12.37 6.62
N CYS A 27 16.37 -11.69 7.39
CA CYS A 27 17.80 -11.58 7.10
C CYS A 27 18.70 -12.63 7.77
N GLY A 28 18.18 -13.45 8.68
CA GLY A 28 18.94 -14.53 9.33
C GLY A 28 19.88 -14.08 10.47
N LYS A 29 19.95 -12.79 10.79
CA LYS A 29 20.71 -12.29 11.96
C LYS A 29 20.10 -12.77 13.27
N CYS A 30 20.93 -12.96 14.30
CA CYS A 30 20.47 -13.30 15.64
C CYS A 30 19.48 -12.28 16.19
N CYS A 31 18.41 -12.77 16.79
CA CYS A 31 17.40 -11.96 17.46
C CYS A 31 17.68 -11.88 18.96
N ASN A 32 17.40 -10.72 19.55
CA ASN A 32 17.40 -10.57 21.01
C ASN A 32 16.13 -11.21 21.58
N GLY A 33 16.30 -12.35 22.26
CA GLY A 33 15.22 -13.12 22.89
C GLY A 33 14.29 -13.80 21.87
N ARG A 34 13.01 -13.97 22.24
CA ARG A 34 12.01 -14.66 21.41
C ARG A 34 11.38 -13.75 20.34
N ARG A 35 12.21 -13.12 19.51
CA ARG A 35 11.74 -12.23 18.42
C ARG A 35 11.84 -12.90 17.06
N LYS A 36 10.83 -12.68 16.21
CA LYS A 36 10.78 -13.23 14.85
C LYS A 36 11.66 -12.46 13.86
N TYR A 37 11.79 -11.16 14.09
CA TYR A 37 12.60 -10.26 13.26
C TYR A 37 13.60 -9.53 14.16
N CYS A 38 14.82 -9.31 13.66
CA CYS A 38 15.88 -8.65 14.43
C CYS A 38 15.61 -7.15 14.63
N SER A 39 14.77 -6.54 13.78
CA SER A 39 14.42 -5.12 13.84
C SER A 39 13.06 -4.82 13.21
N THR A 40 12.58 -3.60 13.43
CA THR A 40 11.35 -3.05 12.82
C THR A 40 11.45 -2.98 11.31
N GLU A 41 12.63 -2.70 10.76
CA GLU A 41 12.84 -2.58 9.32
C GLU A 41 12.68 -3.96 8.65
N CYS A 42 13.23 -5.01 9.26
CA CYS A 42 13.05 -6.38 8.77
C CYS A 42 11.59 -6.82 8.84
N GLN A 43 10.88 -6.43 9.90
CA GLN A 43 9.45 -6.69 10.01
C GLN A 43 8.68 -5.94 8.91
N ASP A 44 8.93 -4.64 8.75
CA ASP A 44 8.26 -3.80 7.77
C ASP A 44 8.39 -4.34 6.35
N VAL A 45 9.59 -4.76 5.93
CA VAL A 45 9.81 -5.35 4.60
C VAL A 45 8.87 -6.55 4.35
N VAL A 46 8.78 -7.46 5.33
CA VAL A 46 7.91 -8.64 5.23
C VAL A 46 6.44 -8.26 5.16
N TYR A 47 5.99 -7.34 6.02
CA TYR A 47 4.59 -6.95 6.07
C TYR A 47 4.17 -6.09 4.87
N ILE A 48 5.04 -5.23 4.34
CA ILE A 48 4.76 -4.47 3.11
C ILE A 48 4.59 -5.43 1.92
N GLU A 49 5.38 -6.49 1.85
CA GLU A 49 5.24 -7.48 0.78
C GLU A 49 3.97 -8.34 0.94
N CYS A 50 3.60 -8.70 2.18
CA CYS A 50 2.62 -9.74 2.42
C CYS A 50 1.23 -9.24 2.83
N ASP A 51 1.12 -8.00 3.31
CA ASP A 51 -0.10 -7.39 3.83
C ASP A 51 -0.39 -6.08 3.08
N PRO A 52 -1.34 -6.10 2.12
CA PRO A 52 -1.73 -4.91 1.38
C PRO A 52 -2.24 -3.76 2.27
N GLY A 53 -2.86 -4.07 3.41
CA GLY A 53 -3.30 -3.07 4.37
C GLY A 53 -2.12 -2.39 5.06
N PHE A 54 -1.11 -3.17 5.44
CA PHE A 54 0.14 -2.64 5.98
C PHE A 54 0.92 -1.81 4.96
N ALA A 55 1.04 -2.30 3.72
CA ALA A 55 1.63 -1.55 2.62
C ALA A 55 0.91 -0.20 2.42
N ARG A 56 -0.43 -0.23 2.35
CA ARG A 56 -1.25 0.99 2.23
C ARG A 56 -1.05 1.95 3.39
N MET A 57 -0.90 1.44 4.62
CA MET A 57 -0.59 2.26 5.79
C MET A 57 0.79 2.94 5.65
N LYS A 58 1.84 2.20 5.29
CA LYS A 58 3.19 2.74 5.12
C LYS A 58 3.26 3.75 3.96
N VAL A 59 2.57 3.49 2.85
CA VAL A 59 2.44 4.44 1.73
C VAL A 59 1.78 5.74 2.20
N ARG A 60 0.69 5.65 2.98
CA ARG A 60 0.06 6.84 3.56
C ARG A 60 1.00 7.62 4.47
N GLN A 61 1.80 6.92 5.28
CA GLN A 61 2.75 7.57 6.19
C GLN A 61 3.84 8.33 5.41
N ARG A 62 4.33 7.75 4.31
CA ARG A 62 5.35 8.37 3.43
C ARG A 62 4.80 9.53 2.61
N ASP A 63 3.65 9.33 1.95
CA ASP A 63 3.15 10.25 0.92
C ASP A 63 2.06 11.20 1.44
N HIS A 64 1.59 11.01 2.67
CA HIS A 64 0.51 11.76 3.31
C HIS A 64 -0.84 11.79 2.56
N GLY A 65 -1.00 11.02 1.49
CA GLY A 65 -2.18 11.07 0.61
C GLY A 65 -2.06 12.04 -0.56
N VAL A 66 -0.85 12.54 -0.83
CA VAL A 66 -0.55 13.41 -1.98
C VAL A 66 -0.42 12.59 -3.25
N CYS A 67 -1.19 12.95 -4.27
CA CYS A 67 -1.18 12.24 -5.55
C CYS A 67 0.13 12.49 -6.31
N ALA A 68 0.85 11.44 -6.68
CA ALA A 68 2.09 11.55 -7.46
C ALA A 68 1.90 12.14 -8.86
N ILE A 69 0.68 12.06 -9.42
CA ILE A 69 0.37 12.57 -10.77
C ILE A 69 -0.09 14.02 -10.76
N CYS A 70 -1.02 14.39 -9.86
CA CYS A 70 -1.63 15.72 -9.87
C CYS A 70 -1.23 16.62 -8.70
N GLY A 71 -0.41 16.13 -7.76
CA GLY A 71 0.09 16.89 -6.62
C GLY A 71 -0.93 17.25 -5.53
N ARG A 72 -2.22 16.94 -5.72
CA ARG A 72 -3.26 17.28 -4.73
C ARG A 72 -3.18 16.40 -3.49
N ASP A 73 -3.33 17.02 -2.32
CA ASP A 73 -3.39 16.32 -1.03
C ASP A 73 -4.82 15.82 -0.72
N TYR A 74 -5.05 14.54 -1.02
CA TYR A 74 -6.30 13.86 -0.70
C TYR A 74 -6.36 13.36 0.74
N GLY A 75 -5.22 13.36 1.46
CA GLY A 75 -5.16 13.14 2.90
C GLY A 75 -5.73 14.32 3.67
N MET A 76 -5.34 15.55 3.29
CA MET A 76 -5.92 16.79 3.81
C MET A 76 -7.41 16.86 3.49
N LEU A 77 -7.81 16.64 2.23
CA LEU A 77 -9.23 16.65 1.85
C LEU A 77 -10.05 15.71 2.75
N LYS A 78 -9.55 14.50 3.05
CA LYS A 78 -10.23 13.56 3.94
C LYS A 78 -10.37 14.07 5.37
N ARG A 79 -9.33 14.72 5.91
CA ARG A 79 -9.39 15.33 7.25
C ARG A 79 -10.38 16.49 7.29
N THR A 80 -10.33 17.37 6.29
CA THR A 80 -11.24 18.52 6.17
C THR A 80 -12.69 18.06 6.04
N LEU A 81 -12.99 17.11 5.15
CA LEU A 81 -14.35 16.59 5.00
C LEU A 81 -14.85 15.91 6.28
N ARG A 82 -14.00 15.22 7.03
CA ARG A 82 -14.41 14.68 8.34
C ARG A 82 -14.85 15.82 9.27
N ARG A 83 -14.06 16.89 9.34
CA ARG A 83 -14.35 18.03 10.22
C ARG A 83 -15.61 18.79 9.80
N VAL A 84 -15.80 19.02 8.50
CA VAL A 84 -17.04 19.64 8.00
C VAL A 84 -18.24 18.78 8.39
N ARG A 85 -18.18 17.45 8.22
CA ARG A 85 -19.29 16.55 8.60
C ARG A 85 -19.68 16.66 10.07
N GLU A 86 -18.71 16.87 10.95
CA GLU A 86 -18.93 17.02 12.40
C GLU A 86 -19.64 18.34 12.75
N ILE A 87 -19.53 19.35 11.90
CA ILE A 87 -20.07 20.70 12.13
C ILE A 87 -21.39 20.89 11.39
N ASP A 88 -21.42 20.51 10.11
CA ASP A 88 -22.53 20.75 9.20
C ASP A 88 -22.62 19.63 8.15
N TRP A 89 -23.66 18.80 8.29
CA TRP A 89 -23.93 17.71 7.36
C TRP A 89 -24.36 18.18 5.97
N VAL A 90 -25.08 19.30 5.86
CA VAL A 90 -25.57 19.83 4.57
C VAL A 90 -24.40 20.38 3.77
N ALA A 91 -23.53 21.19 4.40
CA ALA A 91 -22.31 21.67 3.76
C ALA A 91 -21.39 20.50 3.36
N TRP A 92 -21.30 19.46 4.20
CA TRP A 92 -20.54 18.26 3.88
C TRP A 92 -21.05 17.57 2.61
N ASP A 93 -22.35 17.39 2.48
CA ASP A 93 -22.97 16.74 1.32
C ASP A 93 -22.74 17.56 0.05
N TRP A 94 -23.00 18.87 0.12
CA TRP A 94 -22.79 19.79 -1.01
C TRP A 94 -21.34 19.82 -1.49
N ILE A 95 -20.36 19.91 -0.57
CA ILE A 95 -18.94 19.88 -0.94
C ILE A 95 -18.57 18.56 -1.62
N ARG A 96 -19.13 17.43 -1.17
CA ARG A 96 -18.86 16.13 -1.79
C ARG A 96 -19.41 16.03 -3.20
N GLU A 97 -20.60 16.56 -3.42
CA GLU A 97 -21.21 16.65 -4.75
C GLU A 97 -20.37 17.54 -5.66
N ALA A 98 -20.04 18.77 -5.23
CA ALA A 98 -19.22 19.72 -5.99
C ALA A 98 -17.83 19.14 -6.35
N LEU A 99 -17.24 18.35 -5.45
CA LEU A 99 -15.96 17.67 -5.68
C LEU A 99 -16.10 16.33 -6.42
N GLY A 100 -17.30 15.95 -6.85
CA GLY A 100 -17.57 14.70 -7.58
C GLY A 100 -17.07 13.45 -6.85
N LEU A 101 -17.20 13.43 -5.52
CA LEU A 101 -16.70 12.33 -4.68
C LEU A 101 -17.64 11.13 -4.68
N GLY A 102 -18.93 11.33 -4.96
CA GLY A 102 -19.96 10.28 -4.90
C GLY A 102 -19.93 9.54 -3.56
N ASN A 103 -20.08 8.21 -3.58
CA ASN A 103 -20.05 7.37 -2.37
C ASN A 103 -18.64 6.96 -1.91
N ARG A 104 -17.58 7.62 -2.41
CA ARG A 104 -16.21 7.23 -2.06
C ARG A 104 -15.87 7.55 -0.61
N THR A 105 -15.28 6.57 0.07
CA THR A 105 -14.70 6.68 1.42
C THR A 105 -13.17 6.74 1.40
N HIS A 106 -12.58 6.40 0.26
CA HIS A 106 -11.15 6.49 -0.05
C HIS A 106 -10.95 7.38 -1.28
N PHE A 107 -10.00 8.31 -1.19
CA PHE A 107 -9.74 9.29 -2.25
C PHE A 107 -8.42 9.05 -2.98
N TRP A 108 -7.66 8.05 -2.55
CA TRP A 108 -6.39 7.63 -3.12
C TRP A 108 -6.14 6.14 -2.86
N GLU A 109 -5.29 5.55 -3.71
CA GLU A 109 -4.87 4.15 -3.70
C GLU A 109 -3.34 4.04 -3.63
N ALA A 110 -2.85 2.97 -2.98
CA ALA A 110 -1.45 2.56 -3.05
C ALA A 110 -1.22 1.82 -4.36
N HIS A 111 -0.87 2.56 -5.40
CA HIS A 111 -0.68 2.04 -6.75
C HIS A 111 0.72 1.45 -6.91
N HIS A 112 0.84 0.35 -7.66
CA HIS A 112 2.15 -0.20 -8.01
C HIS A 112 2.69 0.51 -9.25
N LYS A 113 3.90 1.07 -9.16
CA LYS A 113 4.59 1.72 -10.28
C LYS A 113 4.73 0.78 -11.47
N ILE A 114 5.11 -0.47 -11.17
CA ILE A 114 5.14 -1.59 -12.12
C ILE A 114 3.89 -2.44 -11.89
N ALA A 115 3.19 -2.83 -12.95
CA ALA A 115 2.03 -3.70 -12.82
C ALA A 115 2.44 -5.03 -12.15
N VAL A 116 1.59 -5.56 -11.27
CA VAL A 116 1.85 -6.84 -10.59
C VAL A 116 2.09 -7.98 -11.58
N ALA A 117 1.38 -7.98 -12.70
CA ALA A 117 1.56 -8.96 -13.79
C ALA A 117 2.96 -8.92 -14.42
N ASN A 118 3.65 -7.78 -14.31
CA ASN A 118 4.97 -7.54 -14.87
C ASN A 118 6.04 -7.52 -13.76
N GLY A 119 5.81 -8.23 -12.65
CA GLY A 119 6.79 -8.32 -11.55
C GLY A 119 6.70 -7.21 -10.50
N GLY A 120 5.69 -6.34 -10.55
CA GLY A 120 5.49 -5.30 -9.52
C GLY A 120 5.03 -5.81 -8.15
N GLY A 121 4.78 -7.10 -8.00
CA GLY A 121 4.35 -7.69 -6.72
C GLY A 121 5.53 -7.86 -5.76
N GLY A 122 5.38 -7.40 -4.51
CA GLY A 122 6.44 -7.50 -3.49
C GLY A 122 7.59 -6.52 -3.69
N CYS A 123 7.35 -5.42 -4.40
CA CYS A 123 8.31 -4.38 -4.78
C CYS A 123 8.86 -3.51 -3.63
N GLY A 124 8.62 -3.89 -2.37
CA GLY A 124 8.85 -3.02 -1.21
C GLY A 124 8.10 -1.69 -1.28
N LEU A 125 8.39 -0.77 -0.37
CA LEU A 125 7.66 0.51 -0.29
C LEU A 125 7.88 1.39 -1.52
N ASN A 126 9.10 1.38 -2.08
CA ASN A 126 9.51 2.26 -3.18
C ASN A 126 8.83 1.93 -4.51
N GLY A 127 8.35 0.69 -4.67
CA GLY A 127 7.55 0.29 -5.82
C GLY A 127 6.08 0.76 -5.75
N TYR A 128 5.66 1.38 -4.65
CA TYR A 128 4.35 2.03 -4.53
C TYR A 128 4.40 3.53 -4.76
N GLU A 129 3.29 4.07 -5.22
CA GLU A 129 3.00 5.51 -5.30
C GLU A 129 1.55 5.79 -4.91
N THR A 130 1.32 6.95 -4.30
CA THR A 130 -0.04 7.41 -3.97
C THR A 130 -0.71 7.99 -5.21
N ILE A 131 -1.81 7.38 -5.66
CA ILE A 131 -2.57 7.86 -6.82
C ILE A 131 -4.01 8.16 -6.40
N CYS A 132 -4.52 9.34 -6.76
CA CYS A 132 -5.89 9.70 -6.42
C CYS A 132 -6.95 9.00 -7.28
N PHE A 133 -8.19 8.96 -6.79
CA PHE A 133 -9.30 8.32 -7.49
C PHE A 133 -9.59 8.89 -8.90
N ARG A 134 -9.16 10.13 -9.19
CA ARG A 134 -9.31 10.76 -10.51
C ARG A 134 -8.18 10.37 -11.49
N CYS A 135 -6.97 10.19 -10.98
CA CYS A 135 -5.80 9.82 -11.77
C CYS A 135 -5.70 8.30 -11.97
N HIS A 136 -6.14 7.52 -10.98
CA HIS A 136 -5.99 6.07 -10.96
C HIS A 136 -6.61 5.38 -12.18
N PRO A 137 -7.86 5.67 -12.61
CA PRO A 137 -8.44 5.05 -13.79
C PRO A 137 -7.65 5.31 -15.07
N LYS A 138 -7.02 6.49 -15.19
CA LYS A 138 -6.20 6.86 -16.36
C LYS A 138 -4.94 5.99 -16.41
N LEU A 139 -4.26 5.84 -15.27
CA LEU A 139 -3.07 4.99 -15.15
C LEU A 139 -3.38 3.51 -15.39
N THR A 140 -4.46 2.99 -14.78
CA THR A 140 -4.89 1.60 -15.03
C THR A 140 -5.23 1.36 -16.50
N GLY A 141 -5.83 2.35 -17.17
CA GLY A 141 -6.10 2.31 -18.61
C GLY A 141 -4.83 2.20 -19.46
N VAL A 142 -3.81 3.00 -19.15
CA VAL A 142 -2.50 2.95 -19.83
C VAL A 142 -1.83 1.59 -19.64
N GLN A 143 -1.75 1.10 -18.39
CA GLN A 143 -1.13 -0.21 -18.08
C GLN A 143 -1.89 -1.37 -18.72
N ARG A 144 -3.23 -1.30 -18.83
CA ARG A 144 -4.03 -2.33 -19.52
C ARG A 144 -3.75 -2.36 -21.02
N LYS A 145 -3.59 -1.20 -21.66
CA LYS A 145 -3.25 -1.12 -23.09
C LYS A 145 -1.87 -1.71 -23.37
N ALA A 146 -0.86 -1.34 -22.60
CA ALA A 146 0.50 -1.89 -22.74
C ALA A 146 0.51 -3.42 -22.65
N ARG A 147 -0.14 -3.99 -21.62
CA ARG A 147 -0.28 -5.45 -21.47
C ARG A 147 -0.97 -6.17 -22.63
N ASN A 148 -1.88 -5.50 -23.32
CA ASN A 148 -2.56 -6.10 -24.46
C ASN A 148 -1.67 -6.10 -25.70
N GLN A 149 -0.76 -5.13 -25.81
CA GLN A 149 0.24 -5.06 -26.89
C GLN A 149 1.30 -6.14 -26.69
N ASP A 150 1.84 -6.29 -25.47
CA ASP A 150 2.85 -7.32 -25.12
C ASP A 150 2.35 -8.78 -25.25
N LYS A 151 1.04 -8.99 -25.45
CA LYS A 151 0.42 -10.32 -25.65
C LYS A 151 0.08 -10.63 -27.10
N GLY A 152 0.20 -9.64 -27.99
CA GLY A 152 -0.10 -9.76 -29.42
C GLY A 152 1.13 -10.04 -30.29
N GLU A 153 2.32 -10.08 -29.68
CA GLU A 153 3.57 -10.60 -30.24
C GLU A 153 3.83 -12.02 -29.70
#